data_AF-A0A857C6U9-F1
#
_entry.id   AF-A0A857C6U9-F1
#
_cell.length_a   1.000
_cell.length_b   1.000
_cell.length_c   1.000
_cell.angle_alpha   90.00
_cell.angle_beta   90.00
_cell.angle_gamma   90.00
#
_symmetry.space_group_name_H-M   'P 1'
#
loop_
_entity.id
_entity.type
_entity.pdbx_description
1 polymer ?
#
loop_
_entity_poly.entity_id
_entity_poly.type
_entity_poly.pdbx_seq_one_letter_code
_entity_poly.pdbx_strand_id
1 'polypeptide(L)'
;MSQLEPFELEGRLNGLRDALEIVLRHLIAQGGAQDLRAQLEARRELADQQEDPGAVPQAAFAVEAAAAREIKLLLERVEAGLEQRQT
;
A
#
# COMPACT_ATOMS: atom_id res chain seq x y z
N MET A 1 -4.92 -16.59 20.63
CA MET A 1 -5.19 -16.31 19.20
C MET A 1 -4.74 -17.53 18.42
N SER A 2 -5.55 -18.04 17.49
CA SER A 2 -5.11 -19.13 16.61
C SER A 2 -3.86 -18.66 15.86
N GLN A 3 -2.77 -19.42 15.89
CA GLN A 3 -1.66 -19.17 14.98
C GLN A 3 -2.18 -19.38 13.56
N LEU A 4 -2.06 -18.35 12.73
CA LEU A 4 -2.31 -18.46 11.29
C LEU A 4 -1.07 -19.06 10.65
N GLU A 5 -1.27 -20.03 9.78
CA GLU A 5 -0.16 -20.56 8.99
C GLU A 5 0.38 -19.47 8.05
N PRO A 6 1.70 -19.41 7.79
CA PRO A 6 2.29 -18.37 6.94
C PRO A 6 1.64 -18.26 5.55
N PHE A 7 1.29 -19.39 4.93
CA PHE A 7 0.64 -19.41 3.62
C PHE A 7 -0.79 -18.85 3.66
N GLU A 8 -1.50 -19.03 4.78
CA GLU A 8 -2.85 -18.49 4.96
C GLU A 8 -2.79 -16.98 5.17
N LEU A 9 -1.79 -16.50 5.92
CA LEU A 9 -1.54 -15.07 6.08
C LEU A 9 -1.22 -14.40 4.74
N GLU A 10 -0.33 -15.01 3.95
CA GLU A 10 0.01 -14.54 2.62
C GLU A 10 -1.23 -14.47 1.70
N GLY A 11 -2.01 -15.55 1.64
CA GLY A 11 -3.24 -15.59 0.83
C GLY A 11 -4.24 -14.51 1.22
N ARG A 12 -4.41 -14.25 2.53
CA ARG A 12 -5.29 -13.19 3.05
C ARG A 12 -4.77 -11.79 2.70
N LEU A 13 -3.47 -11.54 2.84
CA LEU A 13 -2.87 -10.27 2.47
C LEU A 13 -3.00 -10.01 0.97
N ASN A 14 -2.77 -11.02 0.14
CA ASN A 14 -2.94 -10.92 -1.31
C ASN A 14 -4.39 -10.63 -1.69
N GLY A 15 -5.36 -11.34 -1.11
CA GLY A 15 -6.78 -11.07 -1.35
C GLY A 15 -7.21 -9.65 -0.96
N LEU A 16 -6.65 -9.11 0.14
CA LEU A 16 -6.90 -7.72 0.54
C LEU A 16 -6.26 -6.71 -0.42
N ARG A 17 -5.03 -6.96 -0.88
CA ARG A 17 -4.35 -6.12 -1.89
C ARG A 17 -5.16 -6.06 -3.18
N ASP A 18 -5.61 -7.20 -3.67
CA ASP A 18 -6.40 -7.30 -4.92
C ASP A 18 -7.73 -6.55 -4.79
N ALA A 19 -8.44 -6.74 -3.69
CA ALA A 19 -9.70 -6.05 -3.43
C ALA A 19 -9.51 -4.51 -3.35
N LEU A 20 -8.47 -4.05 -2.64
CA LEU A 20 -8.16 -2.63 -2.52
C LEU A 20 -7.75 -2.02 -3.87
N GLU A 21 -6.97 -2.72 -4.68
CA GLU A 21 -6.59 -2.24 -6.01
C GLU A 21 -7.83 -2.00 -6.88
N ILE A 22 -8.78 -2.94 -6.89
CA ILE A 22 -10.03 -2.82 -7.65
C ILE A 22 -10.82 -1.58 -7.20
N VAL A 23 -10.96 -1.39 -5.88
CA VAL A 23 -11.67 -0.25 -5.30
C VAL A 23 -10.98 1.07 -5.65
N LEU A 24 -9.66 1.16 -5.46
CA LEU A 24 -8.90 2.38 -5.73
C LEU A 24 -8.94 2.75 -7.22
N ARG A 25 -8.76 1.78 -8.12
CA ARG A 25 -8.87 2.03 -9.57
C ARG A 25 -10.27 2.51 -9.95
N HIS A 26 -11.32 1.97 -9.32
CA HIS A 26 -12.69 2.41 -9.55
C HIS A 26 -12.92 3.86 -9.07
N LEU A 27 -12.48 4.19 -7.85
CA LEU A 27 -12.64 5.52 -7.26
C LEU A 27 -11.85 6.59 -8.02
N ILE A 28 -10.61 6.28 -8.42
CA ILE A 28 -9.78 7.22 -9.20
C ILE A 28 -10.40 7.49 -10.57
N ALA A 29 -10.94 6.46 -11.23
CA ALA A 29 -11.56 6.60 -12.55
C ALA A 29 -12.84 7.44 -12.56
N GLN A 30 -13.59 7.50 -11.45
CA GLN A 30 -14.82 8.30 -11.33
C GLN A 30 -14.56 9.80 -11.14
N GLY A 31 -13.31 10.21 -10.88
CA GLY A 31 -12.99 11.57 -10.46
C GLY A 31 -13.44 11.87 -9.03
N GLY A 32 -12.89 12.91 -8.41
CA GLY A 32 -13.25 13.31 -7.03
C GLY A 32 -12.47 12.60 -5.91
N ALA A 33 -11.60 11.65 -6.22
CA ALA A 33 -10.76 10.97 -5.23
C ALA A 33 -9.42 11.69 -4.91
N GLN A 34 -9.34 13.01 -5.14
CA GLN A 34 -8.09 13.77 -4.96
C GLN A 34 -7.62 13.78 -3.50
N ASP A 35 -8.55 13.93 -2.54
CA ASP A 35 -8.24 13.88 -1.12
C ASP A 35 -7.75 12.49 -0.69
N LEU A 36 -8.40 11.43 -1.19
CA LEU A 36 -7.97 10.05 -0.96
C LEU A 36 -6.55 9.81 -1.51
N ARG A 37 -6.26 10.28 -2.72
CA ARG A 37 -4.93 10.17 -3.32
C ARG A 37 -3.89 10.90 -2.48
N ALA A 38 -4.17 12.12 -2.02
CA ALA A 38 -3.28 12.89 -1.17
C ALA A 38 -2.98 12.18 0.16
N GLN A 39 -4.00 11.60 0.81
CA GLN A 39 -3.82 10.85 2.05
C GLN A 39 -2.96 9.59 1.86
N LEU A 40 -3.12 8.89 0.73
CA LEU A 40 -2.33 7.71 0.41
C LEU A 40 -0.87 8.08 0.09
N GLU A 41 -0.63 9.18 -0.61
CA GLU A 41 0.74 9.64 -0.89
C GLU A 41 1.46 10.15 0.35
N ALA A 42 0.77 10.83 1.28
CA ALA A 42 1.37 11.19 2.56
C ALA A 42 1.83 9.96 3.36
N ARG A 43 1.15 8.82 3.22
CA ARG A 43 1.56 7.55 3.83
C ARG A 43 2.75 6.90 3.11
N ARG A 44 2.87 7.09 1.80
CA ARG A 44 4.04 6.66 1.01
C ARG A 44 5.29 7.43 1.42
N GLU A 45 5.21 8.76 1.59
CA GLU A 45 6.36 9.58 1.98
C GLU A 45 6.96 9.16 3.34
N LEU A 46 6.14 8.68 4.27
CA LEU A 46 6.61 8.10 5.54
C LEU A 46 7.44 6.83 5.36
N ALA A 47 7.25 6.07 4.29
CA ALA A 47 8.11 4.92 3.96
C ALA A 47 9.48 5.42 3.49
N ASP A 48 9.51 6.37 2.55
CA ASP A 48 10.74 6.87 1.93
C ASP A 48 11.64 7.62 2.93
N GLN A 49 11.05 8.36 3.90
CA GLN A 49 11.81 9.05 4.96
C GLN A 49 12.52 8.11 5.94
N GLN A 50 12.10 6.86 6.04
CA GLN A 50 12.69 5.87 6.96
C GLN A 50 13.83 5.06 6.31
N GLU A 51 14.12 5.27 5.03
CA GLU A 51 15.22 4.61 4.31
C GLU A 51 16.59 5.33 4.48
N ASP A 52 16.68 6.34 5.36
CA ASP A 52 17.91 7.08 5.63
C ASP A 52 19.00 6.17 6.26
N PRO A 53 20.16 5.98 5.61
CA PRO A 53 21.22 5.08 6.07
C PRO A 53 21.85 5.57 7.37
N GLY A 54 21.29 5.12 8.50
CA GLY A 54 21.73 5.48 9.84
C GLY A 54 20.63 5.43 10.90
N ALA A 55 19.36 5.41 10.49
CA ALA A 55 18.23 5.23 11.39
C ALA A 55 18.22 3.78 11.93
N VAL A 56 18.40 3.61 13.23
CA VAL A 56 18.22 2.31 13.89
C VAL A 56 16.70 2.01 13.93
N PRO A 57 16.21 0.94 13.28
CA PRO A 57 14.80 0.61 13.32
C PRO A 57 14.42 0.25 14.75
N GLN A 58 13.69 1.12 15.45
CA GLN A 58 13.03 0.71 16.68
C GLN A 58 11.90 -0.24 16.31
N ALA A 59 11.80 -1.38 16.99
CA ALA A 59 10.78 -2.40 16.72
C ALA A 59 9.34 -1.83 16.77
N ALA A 60 9.14 -0.74 17.52
CA ALA A 60 7.89 0.01 17.60
C ALA A 60 7.50 0.77 16.31
N PHE A 61 8.39 0.91 15.33
CA PHE A 61 8.10 1.50 14.00
C PHE A 61 8.19 0.46 12.87
N ALA A 62 8.54 -0.79 13.18
CA ALA A 62 8.70 -1.83 12.16
C ALA A 62 7.38 -2.19 11.48
N VAL A 63 6.26 -2.13 12.22
CA VAL A 63 4.91 -2.41 11.71
C VAL A 63 4.43 -1.27 10.81
N GLU A 64 4.64 -0.03 11.24
CA GLU A 64 4.28 1.18 10.52
C GLU A 64 5.08 1.31 9.23
N ALA A 65 6.38 1.02 9.26
CA ALA A 65 7.23 0.99 8.08
C ALA A 65 6.81 -0.12 7.10
N ALA A 66 6.45 -1.31 7.62
CA ALA A 66 5.93 -2.38 6.78
C ALA A 66 4.59 -1.99 6.13
N ALA A 67 3.70 -1.35 6.87
CA ALA A 67 2.44 -0.84 6.34
C ALA A 67 2.64 0.29 5.30
N ALA A 68 3.60 1.20 5.52
CA ALA A 68 3.89 2.28 4.59
C ALA A 68 4.48 1.75 3.26
N ARG A 69 5.41 0.78 3.32
CA ARG A 69 5.90 0.07 2.13
C ARG A 69 4.80 -0.67 1.39
N GLU A 70 3.89 -1.29 2.14
CA GLU A 70 2.74 -1.99 1.56
C GLU A 70 1.84 -1.04 0.77
N ILE A 71 1.55 0.15 1.34
CA ILE A 71 0.77 1.18 0.67
C ILE A 71 1.47 1.67 -0.60
N LYS A 72 2.80 1.88 -0.56
CA LYS A 72 3.59 2.25 -1.74
C LYS A 72 3.43 1.23 -2.87
N LEU A 73 3.63 -0.06 -2.58
CA LEU A 73 3.50 -1.14 -3.58
C LEU A 73 2.09 -1.22 -4.16
N LEU A 74 1.06 -1.02 -3.33
CA LEU A 74 -0.34 -0.98 -3.79
C LEU A 74 -0.59 0.19 -4.75
N LEU A 75 -0.08 1.39 -4.44
CA LEU A 75 -0.23 2.56 -5.30
C LEU A 75 0.47 2.38 -6.64
N GLU A 76 1.71 1.89 -6.65
CA GLU A 76 2.45 1.59 -7.88
C GLU A 76 1.68 0.62 -8.79
N ARG A 77 1.08 -0.41 -8.19
CA ARG A 77 0.25 -1.38 -8.91
C ARG A 77 -1.05 -0.77 -9.46
N VAL A 78 -1.71 0.09 -8.69
CA VAL A 78 -2.89 0.86 -9.12
C VAL A 78 -2.54 1.75 -10.31
N GLU A 79 -1.43 2.49 -10.24
CA GLU A 79 -0.96 3.40 -11.29
C GLU A 79 -0.65 2.64 -12.58
N ALA A 80 0.16 1.57 -12.52
CA ALA A 80 0.47 0.72 -13.67
C ALA A 80 -0.80 0.15 -14.31
N GLY A 81 -1.78 -0.23 -13.48
CA GLY A 81 -3.06 -0.69 -13.97
C GLY A 81 -3.87 0.40 -14.68
N LEU A 82 -3.85 1.64 -14.19
CA LEU A 82 -4.57 2.75 -14.83
C LEU A 82 -3.96 3.10 -16.20
N GLU A 83 -2.64 3.02 -16.34
CA GLU A 83 -1.92 3.23 -17.61
C GLU A 83 -2.32 2.19 -18.68
N GLN A 84 -2.41 0.91 -18.30
CA GLN A 84 -2.83 -0.17 -19.20
C GLN A 84 -4.27 -0.04 -19.74
N ARG A 85 -5.12 0.75 -19.08
CA ARG A 85 -6.50 1.02 -19.54
C ARG A 85 -6.58 2.12 -20.60
N GLN A 86 -5.52 2.90 -20.79
CA GLN A 86 -5.49 4.07 -21.69
C GLN A 86 -4.91 3.75 -23.08
N THR A 87 -4.22 2.61 -23.23
CA THR A 87 -3.73 2.03 -24.49
C THR A 87 -4.72 1.05 -25.11
#